data_AF-K8XGJ1-F1
#
_entry.id   AF-K8XGJ1-F1
#
_cell.length_a   1.000
_cell.length_b   1.000
_cell.length_c   1.000
_cell.angle_alpha   90.00
_cell.angle_beta   90.00
_cell.angle_gamma   90.00
#
_symmetry.space_group_name_H-M   'P 1'
#
loop_
_entity.id
_entity.type
_entity.pdbx_description
1 polymer ?
#
loop_
_entity_poly.entity_id
_entity_poly.type
_entity_poly.pdbx_seq_one_letter_code
_entity_poly.pdbx_strand_id
1 'polypeptide(L)'
;MSDLVATLRGMGESAVSSAAIADAAELLTQKADMLLERLADRVMAAPTPGSRAWYAHRSAAADSVKERLLVRIAIAHQAHFDLAEDIARARVAGAGWAEIGEVTGLSARQARRRWDTVPVASRRRETEQLAIW
;
A
#
# COMPACT_ATOMS: atom_id res chain seq x y z
N MET A 1 10.64 19.28 55.48
CA MET A 1 11.01 17.93 54.98
C MET A 1 9.91 17.40 54.05
N SER A 2 9.47 18.20 53.05
CA SER A 2 8.33 17.85 52.17
C SER A 2 8.54 18.15 50.68
N ASP A 3 9.70 18.65 50.26
CA ASP A 3 9.92 19.03 48.85
C ASP A 3 10.43 17.88 47.96
N LEU A 4 10.85 16.76 48.55
CA LEU A 4 11.43 15.64 47.80
C LEU A 4 10.39 14.69 47.18
N VAL A 5 9.12 14.76 47.61
CA VAL A 5 8.05 13.86 47.13
C VAL A 5 7.37 14.42 45.87
N ALA A 6 7.39 15.74 45.66
CA ALA A 6 6.82 16.38 44.47
C ALA A 6 7.69 16.21 43.22
N THR A 7 9.01 16.07 43.38
CA THR A 7 9.96 16.00 42.25
C THR A 7 9.99 14.61 41.58
N LEU A 8 9.59 13.54 42.28
CA LEU A 8 9.63 12.18 41.75
C LEU A 8 8.37 11.78 40.95
N ARG A 9 7.32 12.61 40.96
CA ARG A 9 6.09 12.34 40.19
C ARG A 9 6.13 12.90 38.76
N GLY A 10 7.18 13.65 38.40
CA GLY A 10 7.33 14.29 37.08
C GLY A 10 8.25 13.57 36.09
N MET A 11 8.80 12.39 36.44
CA MET A 11 9.78 11.67 35.62
C MET A 11 9.25 10.37 34.99
N GLY A 12 7.93 10.26 34.80
CA GLY A 12 7.28 9.03 34.33
C GLY A 12 6.44 9.14 33.05
N GLU A 13 6.29 10.33 32.46
CA GLU A 13 5.63 10.52 31.17
C GLU A 13 6.70 10.79 30.12
N SER A 14 6.77 9.94 29.09
CA SER A 14 7.63 10.17 27.93
C SER A 14 7.51 11.64 27.50
N ALA A 15 8.63 12.37 27.43
CA ALA A 15 8.66 13.77 27.00
C ALA A 15 8.10 13.98 25.58
N VAL A 16 7.89 12.89 24.84
CA VAL A 16 7.25 12.87 23.53
C VAL A 16 5.80 12.42 23.68
N SER A 17 4.87 13.30 23.29
CA SER A 17 3.43 13.01 23.25
C SER A 17 3.08 11.96 22.20
N SER A 18 2.21 11.01 22.53
CA SER A 18 1.67 10.03 21.58
C SER A 18 0.98 10.70 20.38
N ALA A 19 0.36 11.87 20.58
CA ALA A 19 -0.26 12.64 19.50
C ALA A 19 0.78 13.13 18.50
N ALA A 20 1.91 13.66 18.98
CA ALA A 20 2.99 14.12 18.11
C ALA A 20 3.62 12.96 17.30
N ILE A 21 3.67 11.75 17.87
CA ILE A 21 4.11 10.54 17.15
C ILE A 21 3.11 10.17 16.06
N ALA A 22 1.80 10.23 16.35
CA ALA A 22 0.75 9.95 15.37
C ALA A 22 0.81 10.93 14.19
N ASP A 23 0.92 12.23 14.47
CA ASP A 23 1.04 13.28 13.45
C ASP A 23 2.30 13.07 12.57
N ALA A 24 3.43 12.73 13.21
CA ALA A 24 4.66 12.44 12.49
C ALA A 24 4.54 11.18 11.61
N ALA A 25 3.84 10.14 12.09
CA ALA A 25 3.58 8.92 11.33
C ALA A 25 2.66 9.18 10.13
N GLU A 26 1.64 10.02 10.30
CA GLU A 26 0.78 10.45 9.20
C GLU A 26 1.58 11.23 8.15
N LEU A 27 2.39 12.21 8.57
CA LEU A 27 3.23 12.97 7.67
C LEU A 27 4.23 12.07 6.93
N LEU A 28 4.86 11.12 7.62
CA LEU A 28 5.76 10.15 7.01
C LEU A 28 5.03 9.33 5.93
N THR A 29 3.81 8.89 6.21
CA THR A 29 2.98 8.12 5.26
C THR A 29 2.68 8.94 4.00
N GLN A 30 2.27 10.21 4.17
CA GLN A 30 2.02 11.12 3.04
C GLN A 30 3.30 11.37 2.20
N LYS A 31 4.45 11.52 2.86
CA LYS A 31 5.74 11.71 2.14
C LYS A 31 6.18 10.44 1.44
N ALA A 32 6.00 9.28 2.04
CA ALA A 32 6.30 7.99 1.42
C ALA A 32 5.44 7.76 0.18
N ASP A 33 4.13 8.03 0.24
CA ASP A 33 3.23 7.90 -0.91
C ASP A 33 3.65 8.82 -2.07
N MET A 34 3.94 10.10 -1.80
CA MET A 34 4.44 11.04 -2.79
C MET A 34 5.77 10.59 -3.43
N LEU A 35 6.69 10.05 -2.62
CA LEU A 35 7.98 9.56 -3.12
C LEU A 35 7.81 8.29 -3.97
N LEU A 36 6.92 7.38 -3.58
CA LEU A 36 6.59 6.18 -4.34
C LEU A 36 5.99 6.54 -5.70
N GLU A 37 5.06 7.51 -5.76
CA GLU A 37 4.50 8.00 -7.03
C GLU A 37 5.61 8.51 -7.96
N ARG A 38 6.47 9.40 -7.46
CA ARG A 38 7.59 9.96 -8.23
C ARG A 38 8.61 8.92 -8.67
N LEU A 39 8.80 7.85 -7.89
CA LEU A 39 9.68 6.76 -8.27
C LEU A 39 9.05 5.90 -9.37
N ALA A 40 7.76 5.61 -9.27
CA ALA A 40 7.02 4.90 -10.31
C ALA A 40 7.05 5.67 -11.64
N ASP A 41 6.80 6.97 -11.62
CA ASP A 41 6.89 7.83 -12.81
C ASP A 41 8.29 7.76 -13.45
N ARG A 42 9.35 7.82 -12.65
CA ARG A 42 10.73 7.71 -13.15
C ARG A 42 11.03 6.35 -13.77
N VAL A 43 10.56 5.26 -13.15
CA VAL A 43 10.72 3.91 -13.69
C VAL A 43 9.95 3.75 -15.00
N MET A 44 8.73 4.27 -15.07
CA MET A 44 7.88 4.20 -16.27
C MET A 44 8.39 5.10 -17.42
N ALA A 45 9.04 6.22 -17.11
CA ALA A 45 9.61 7.15 -18.08
C ALA A 45 10.99 6.72 -18.65
N ALA A 46 11.62 5.68 -18.08
CA ALA A 46 12.97 5.24 -18.47
C ALA A 46 13.00 3.74 -18.88
N PRO A 47 12.22 3.30 -19.89
CA PRO A 47 12.26 1.92 -20.33
C PRO A 47 13.63 1.58 -20.92
N THR A 48 14.19 0.42 -20.57
CA THR A 48 15.49 -0.05 -21.10
C THR A 48 15.46 -0.11 -22.62
N PRO A 49 16.36 0.59 -23.35
CA PRO A 49 16.39 0.58 -24.81
C PRO A 49 16.42 -0.83 -25.39
N GLY A 50 15.61 -1.08 -26.42
CA GLY A 50 15.50 -2.39 -27.09
C GLY A 50 14.61 -3.42 -26.37
N SER A 51 14.11 -3.13 -25.17
CA SER A 51 13.12 -3.99 -24.50
C SER A 51 11.74 -3.91 -25.16
N ARG A 52 10.90 -4.92 -24.95
CA ARG A 52 9.48 -4.88 -25.36
C ARG A 52 8.76 -3.65 -24.80
N ALA A 53 9.10 -3.25 -23.57
CA ALA A 53 8.59 -2.04 -22.91
C ALA A 53 9.05 -0.76 -23.61
N TRP A 54 10.27 -0.69 -24.15
CA TRP A 54 10.76 0.45 -24.91
C TRP A 54 10.06 0.63 -26.27
N TYR A 55 9.76 -0.47 -26.95
CA TYR A 55 8.94 -0.42 -28.17
C TYR A 55 7.47 -0.09 -27.87
N ALA A 56 6.90 -0.68 -26.80
CA ALA A 56 5.53 -0.39 -26.37
C ALA A 56 5.37 1.06 -25.90
N HIS A 57 6.33 1.61 -25.15
CA HIS A 57 6.34 3.01 -24.71
C HIS A 57 6.36 3.99 -25.90
N ARG A 58 6.98 3.61 -27.03
CA ARG A 58 6.97 4.42 -28.25
C ARG A 58 5.66 4.31 -29.04
N SER A 59 4.84 3.30 -28.77
CA SER A 59 3.62 2.98 -29.53
C SER A 59 2.32 3.13 -28.72
N ALA A 60 2.39 3.19 -27.39
CA ALA A 60 1.24 3.23 -26.50
C ALA A 60 1.28 4.49 -25.64
N ALA A 61 0.38 5.42 -25.95
CA ALA A 61 -0.15 6.34 -24.95
C ALA A 61 -1.09 5.54 -24.04
N ALA A 62 -0.56 4.85 -23.04
CA ALA A 62 -1.39 4.18 -22.05
C ALA A 62 -0.70 4.22 -20.68
N ASP A 63 -0.85 5.36 -20.02
CA ASP A 63 -0.68 5.54 -18.58
C ASP A 63 -1.75 4.69 -17.84
N SER A 64 -1.66 3.36 -17.93
CA SER A 64 -2.63 2.52 -17.26
C SER A 64 -2.40 2.61 -15.75
N VAL A 65 -3.41 3.10 -15.03
CA VAL A 65 -3.40 3.20 -13.55
C VAL A 65 -2.98 1.86 -12.94
N LYS A 66 -3.39 0.74 -13.56
CA LYS A 66 -2.98 -0.62 -13.20
C LYS A 66 -1.46 -0.83 -13.27
N GLU A 67 -0.81 -0.50 -14.39
CA GLU A 67 0.65 -0.65 -14.51
C GLU A 67 1.40 0.22 -13.52
N ARG A 68 0.96 1.47 -13.32
CA ARG A 68 1.59 2.35 -12.33
C ARG A 68 1.53 1.76 -10.93
N LEU A 69 0.37 1.23 -10.53
CA LEU A 69 0.20 0.57 -9.24
C LEU A 69 1.05 -0.70 -9.11
N LEU A 70 1.18 -1.50 -10.18
CA LEU A 70 2.06 -2.67 -10.18
C LEU A 70 3.54 -2.29 -10.00
N VAL A 71 3.99 -1.21 -10.64
CA VAL A 71 5.35 -0.66 -10.44
C VAL A 71 5.54 -0.16 -9.01
N ARG A 72 4.57 0.57 -8.45
CA ARG A 72 4.61 1.02 -7.05
C ARG A 72 4.73 -0.16 -6.08
N ILE A 73 3.93 -1.21 -6.27
CA ILE A 73 3.99 -2.44 -5.47
C ILE A 73 5.38 -3.08 -5.56
N ALA A 74 5.99 -3.17 -6.74
CA ALA A 74 7.32 -3.73 -6.91
C ALA A 74 8.38 -2.95 -6.12
N ILE A 75 8.37 -1.62 -6.22
CA ILE A 75 9.30 -0.73 -5.52
C ILE A 75 9.11 -0.85 -4.01
N ALA A 76 7.87 -0.73 -3.54
CA ALA A 76 7.54 -0.81 -2.13
C ALA A 76 7.91 -2.18 -1.55
N HIS A 77 7.70 -3.27 -2.30
CA HIS A 77 8.08 -4.61 -1.87
C HIS A 77 9.59 -4.74 -1.68
N GLN A 78 10.37 -4.26 -2.64
CA GLN A 78 11.84 -4.30 -2.60
C GLN A 78 12.41 -3.42 -1.49
N ALA A 79 11.71 -2.34 -1.15
CA ALA A 79 12.06 -1.42 -0.07
C ALA A 79 11.42 -1.79 1.28
N HIS A 80 10.71 -2.91 1.36
CA HIS A 80 10.04 -3.42 2.57
C HIS A 80 9.00 -2.46 3.18
N PHE A 81 8.36 -1.62 2.34
CA PHE A 81 7.20 -0.83 2.74
C PHE A 81 5.94 -1.71 2.82
N ASP A 82 4.95 -1.23 3.58
CA ASP A 82 3.62 -1.83 3.56
C ASP A 82 2.99 -1.68 2.17
N LEU A 83 2.33 -2.75 1.72
CA LEU A 83 1.77 -2.91 0.38
C LEU A 83 0.25 -2.96 0.38
N ALA A 84 -0.40 -3.02 1.55
CA ALA A 84 -1.83 -3.33 1.66
C ALA A 84 -2.71 -2.38 0.83
N GLU A 85 -2.47 -1.08 0.94
CA GLU A 85 -3.25 -0.07 0.22
C GLU A 85 -3.01 -0.11 -1.30
N ASP A 86 -1.75 -0.18 -1.73
CA ASP A 86 -1.40 -0.24 -3.16
C ASP A 86 -1.94 -1.53 -3.81
N ILE A 87 -1.93 -2.65 -3.08
CA ILE A 87 -2.53 -3.90 -3.54
C ILE A 87 -4.04 -3.76 -3.66
N ALA A 88 -4.73 -3.17 -2.68
CA ALA A 88 -6.17 -2.93 -2.77
C ALA A 88 -6.52 -2.04 -3.97
N ARG A 89 -5.78 -0.93 -4.16
CA ARG A 89 -5.95 -0.04 -5.32
C ARG A 89 -5.70 -0.77 -6.64
N ALA A 90 -4.65 -1.59 -6.73
CA ALA A 90 -4.35 -2.37 -7.93
C ALA A 90 -5.47 -3.36 -8.27
N ARG A 91 -6.05 -4.02 -7.24
CA ARG A 91 -7.20 -4.91 -7.42
C ARG A 91 -8.43 -4.17 -7.96
N VAL A 92 -8.72 -2.97 -7.47
CA VAL A 92 -9.80 -2.12 -8.01
C VAL A 92 -9.52 -1.69 -9.45
N ALA A 93 -8.25 -1.43 -9.79
CA ALA A 93 -7.81 -1.13 -11.15
C ALA A 93 -7.75 -2.37 -12.08
N GLY A 94 -8.21 -3.54 -11.62
CA GLY A 94 -8.32 -4.76 -12.41
C GLY A 94 -7.08 -5.66 -12.42
N ALA A 95 -6.06 -5.37 -11.59
CA ALA A 95 -4.90 -6.24 -11.48
C ALA A 95 -5.28 -7.61 -10.92
N GLY A 96 -4.87 -8.68 -11.59
CA GLY A 96 -5.00 -10.06 -11.16
C GLY A 96 -4.03 -10.43 -10.04
N TRP A 97 -4.33 -11.49 -9.28
CA TRP A 97 -3.41 -12.03 -8.28
C TRP A 97 -2.12 -12.59 -8.89
N ALA A 98 -2.15 -13.01 -10.16
CA ALA A 98 -0.96 -13.43 -10.89
C ALA A 98 -0.01 -12.25 -11.14
N GLU A 99 -0.53 -11.11 -11.61
CA GLU A 99 0.26 -9.89 -11.85
C GLU A 99 0.85 -9.36 -10.52
N ILE A 100 0.07 -9.36 -9.43
CA ILE A 100 0.55 -8.97 -8.10
C ILE A 100 1.62 -9.95 -7.60
N GLY A 101 1.42 -11.25 -7.82
CA GLY A 101 2.40 -12.28 -7.47
C GLY A 101 3.73 -12.07 -8.20
N GLU A 102 3.68 -11.81 -9.51
CA GLU A 102 4.85 -11.55 -10.34
C GLU A 102 5.69 -10.39 -9.80
N VAL A 103 5.08 -9.24 -9.51
CA VAL A 103 5.81 -8.06 -9.02
C VAL A 103 6.28 -8.17 -7.57
N THR A 104 5.77 -9.14 -6.81
CA THR A 104 6.18 -9.42 -5.42
C THR A 104 7.00 -10.70 -5.26
N GLY A 105 7.35 -11.38 -6.36
CA GLY A 105 8.04 -12.67 -6.31
C GLY A 105 7.24 -13.81 -5.65
N LEU A 106 5.92 -13.66 -5.51
CA LEU A 106 5.03 -14.65 -4.92
C LEU A 106 4.22 -15.39 -5.99
N SER A 107 3.81 -16.63 -5.70
CA SER A 107 2.75 -17.25 -6.52
C SER A 107 1.43 -16.50 -6.34
N ALA A 108 0.56 -16.52 -7.37
CA ALA A 108 -0.78 -15.94 -7.31
C ALA A 108 -1.58 -16.41 -6.08
N ARG A 109 -1.43 -17.68 -5.70
CA ARG A 109 -2.09 -18.27 -4.52
C ARG A 109 -1.52 -17.72 -3.22
N GLN A 110 -0.21 -17.50 -3.12
CA GLN A 110 0.41 -16.88 -1.95
C GLN A 110 0.00 -15.40 -1.83
N ALA A 111 0.05 -14.65 -2.91
CA ALA A 111 -0.39 -13.25 -2.95
C ALA A 111 -1.85 -13.12 -2.51
N ARG A 112 -2.74 -13.94 -3.07
CA ARG A 112 -4.14 -14.00 -2.65
C ARG A 112 -4.27 -14.30 -1.16
N ARG A 113 -3.64 -15.37 -0.64
CA ARG A 113 -3.76 -15.70 0.79
C ARG A 113 -3.26 -14.59 1.71
N ARG A 114 -2.28 -13.81 1.27
CA ARG A 114 -1.68 -12.75 2.08
C ARG A 114 -2.53 -11.48 2.13
N TRP A 115 -3.18 -11.13 1.02
CA TRP A 115 -3.83 -9.81 0.86
C TRP A 115 -5.31 -9.88 0.46
N ASP A 116 -5.89 -11.07 0.28
CA ASP A 116 -7.32 -11.27 0.13
C ASP A 116 -7.96 -11.24 1.53
N THR A 117 -8.16 -10.04 2.05
CA THR A 117 -8.85 -9.79 3.33
C THR A 117 -10.30 -9.38 3.11
N VAL A 118 -11.00 -10.01 2.16
CA VAL A 118 -12.46 -9.85 2.07
C VAL A 118 -13.10 -10.58 3.26
N PRO A 119 -13.82 -9.90 4.17
CA PRO A 119 -14.64 -10.60 5.14
C PRO A 119 -15.71 -11.38 4.38
N VAL A 120 -15.82 -12.69 4.62
CA VAL A 120 -16.85 -13.59 4.04
C VAL A 120 -18.29 -13.20 4.46
N ALA A 121 -18.49 -12.08 5.16
CA ALA A 121 -19.74 -11.71 5.82
C ALA A 121 -20.74 -10.89 4.97
N SER A 122 -20.46 -10.53 3.72
CA SER A 122 -21.41 -9.77 2.88
C SER A 122 -22.28 -10.62 1.94
N ARG A 123 -22.04 -11.93 1.81
CA ARG A 123 -22.82 -12.78 0.87
C ARG A 123 -24.11 -13.36 1.46
N ARG A 124 -24.35 -13.24 2.78
CA ARG A 124 -25.53 -13.83 3.45
C ARG A 124 -26.70 -12.87 3.65
N ARG A 125 -26.47 -11.54 3.58
CA ARG A 125 -27.52 -10.54 3.81
C ARG A 125 -28.43 -10.27 2.61
N GLU A 126 -27.98 -10.54 1.37
CA GLU A 126 -28.83 -10.36 0.18
C GLU A 126 -29.88 -11.48 0.02
N THR A 127 -29.57 -12.71 0.45
CA THR A 127 -30.55 -13.82 0.38
C THR A 127 -31.62 -13.76 1.46
N GLU A 128 -31.37 -13.08 2.59
CA GLU A 128 -32.34 -12.97 3.69
C GLU A 128 -33.30 -11.77 3.51
N GLN A 129 -32.98 -10.79 2.65
CA GLN A 129 -33.86 -9.64 2.35
C GLN A 129 -34.89 -9.89 1.23
N LEU A 130 -34.77 -10.98 0.48
CA LEU A 130 -35.71 -11.35 -0.59
C LEU A 130 -36.81 -12.35 -0.16
N ALA A 131 -36.82 -12.75 1.11
CA ALA A 131 -37.77 -13.71 1.67
C ALA A 131 -38.66 -13.06 2.75
N ILE A 132 -39.29 -11.94 2.41
CA ILE A 132 -40.44 -11.42 3.16
C ILE A 132 -41.52 -11.09 2.13
N TRP A 133 -42.39 -12.06 1.87
CA TRP A 133 -43.73 -11.89 1.29
C TRP A 133 -44.69 -12.68 2.17
#